data_AF-A0A9E0L7Y4-F1
#
_entry.id   AF-A0A9E0L7Y4-F1
#
_cell.length_a   1.000
_cell.length_b   1.000
_cell.length_c   1.000
_cell.angle_alpha   90.00
_cell.angle_beta   90.00
_cell.angle_gamma   90.00
#
_symmetry.space_group_name_H-M   'P 1'
#
loop_
_entity.id
_entity.type
_entity.pdbx_description
1 polymer ?
#
loop_
_entity_poly.entity_id
_entity_poly.type
_entity_poly.pdbx_seq_one_letter_code
_entity_poly.pdbx_strand_id
1 'polypeptide(L)'
;MIFLNNSKNIKKNKGSILLSVFIFSSLAIMVSLGFIGWAASSLKVSKRLVYREQAFQIAEAGVDYYRWHLAHSSTDFRDGSTTSSGPFTHIFYNKDGERIGYFDLEITPPTTGSTLVIVKSSGHVDADPAVTRRIKTQLAIPSFAKFAVVANADMRFGEGTITYGPLHSNGGIRFDGIAYNLITSARSSYDDPDHDDTGAEKLEYGVHTHVRVPPSTGVSDAYLSSEVPPPSAPNERPDVFVAGREFPVPTVDFAGITSDLSAIKTSAQSSGQYYGASGGLGYLIILKTNDTYDLYRVTNFTAAGSCNNSQSQTGWGTWSVRSNGRTLLGNYSFPSNGLIFLEDDVWVEGRIDGARLTIAAGRFPDTPSTRKSITVNNDLLYTNYDGSDVIGLISQKDFNVGMVSDDSLRIDAALIAQNGRAGRYYYGGCTHSAKTTITLYGMIATNQRYGFAYTDGNGYDERVIIYDANLLYAPPPSFPLTSDKYQTIGWEEVE
;
A
#
# COMPACT_ATOMS: atom_id res chain seq x y z
N MET A 1 -98.38 -2.14 -79.13
CA MET A 1 -98.09 -0.75 -78.75
C MET A 1 -96.64 -0.69 -78.27
N ILE A 2 -95.93 0.33 -78.72
CA ILE A 2 -94.48 0.55 -78.73
C ILE A 2 -93.87 0.59 -77.30
N PHE A 3 -92.66 0.04 -77.07
CA PHE A 3 -91.44 0.75 -76.60
C PHE A 3 -90.35 -0.14 -75.90
N LEU A 4 -89.20 -0.21 -76.59
CA LEU A 4 -87.78 -0.15 -76.15
C LEU A 4 -87.11 -1.21 -75.23
N ASN A 5 -86.26 -2.01 -75.87
CA ASN A 5 -84.78 -1.98 -75.80
C ASN A 5 -84.08 -1.60 -74.46
N ASN A 6 -83.49 -2.60 -73.78
CA ASN A 6 -82.03 -2.63 -73.50
C ASN A 6 -81.64 -3.91 -72.73
N SER A 7 -81.20 -4.94 -73.44
CA SER A 7 -80.52 -6.08 -72.81
C SER A 7 -79.04 -5.73 -72.60
N LYS A 8 -78.71 -5.17 -71.42
CA LYS A 8 -77.31 -5.09 -70.95
C LYS A 8 -76.86 -6.49 -70.53
N ASN A 9 -76.09 -7.15 -71.39
CA ASN A 9 -75.31 -8.34 -71.05
C ASN A 9 -74.24 -7.99 -70.00
N ILE A 10 -74.55 -8.17 -68.72
CA ILE A 10 -73.55 -8.17 -67.64
C ILE A 10 -72.84 -9.52 -67.71
N LYS A 11 -71.66 -9.56 -68.37
CA LYS A 11 -70.73 -10.68 -68.23
C LYS A 11 -70.34 -10.77 -66.75
N LYS A 12 -70.87 -11.76 -66.03
CA LYS A 12 -70.41 -12.10 -64.69
C LYS A 12 -69.00 -12.70 -64.80
N ASN A 13 -67.97 -11.89 -64.57
CA ASN A 13 -66.60 -12.36 -64.36
C ASN A 13 -66.53 -13.14 -63.03
N LYS A 14 -66.89 -14.43 -63.06
CA LYS A 14 -66.95 -15.31 -61.87
C LYS A 14 -65.58 -15.85 -61.40
N GLY A 15 -64.51 -15.05 -61.47
CA GLY A 15 -63.15 -15.51 -61.10
C GLY A 15 -62.20 -14.48 -60.50
N SER A 16 -62.47 -13.17 -60.62
CA SER A 16 -61.54 -12.13 -60.15
C SER A 16 -61.50 -11.98 -58.62
N ILE A 17 -62.62 -12.20 -57.92
CA ILE A 17 -62.69 -12.13 -56.45
C ILE A 17 -61.85 -13.26 -55.82
N LEU A 18 -61.85 -14.44 -56.42
CA LEU A 18 -61.14 -15.62 -55.91
C LEU A 18 -59.61 -15.40 -55.96
N LEU A 19 -59.13 -14.72 -57.01
CA LEU A 19 -57.72 -14.32 -57.13
C LEU A 19 -57.33 -13.28 -56.08
N SER A 20 -58.15 -12.25 -55.87
CA SER A 20 -57.89 -11.25 -54.83
C SER A 20 -57.89 -11.87 -53.43
N VAL A 21 -58.85 -12.76 -53.13
CA VAL A 21 -58.90 -13.47 -51.85
C VAL A 21 -57.64 -14.32 -51.67
N PHE A 22 -57.20 -15.05 -52.69
CA PHE A 22 -55.97 -15.84 -52.60
C PHE A 22 -54.74 -14.97 -52.35
N ILE A 23 -54.61 -13.84 -53.06
CA ILE A 23 -53.48 -12.91 -52.88
C ILE A 23 -53.49 -12.32 -51.46
N PHE A 24 -54.63 -11.79 -51.00
CA PHE A 24 -54.74 -11.21 -49.66
C PHE A 24 -54.58 -12.26 -48.55
N SER A 25 -55.10 -13.48 -48.72
CA SER A 25 -54.86 -14.58 -47.78
C SER A 25 -53.38 -14.99 -47.76
N SER A 26 -52.72 -15.06 -48.92
CA SER A 26 -51.30 -15.40 -48.99
C SER A 26 -50.40 -14.32 -48.35
N LEU A 27 -50.72 -13.04 -48.57
CA LEU A 27 -50.07 -11.91 -47.90
C LEU A 27 -50.32 -11.93 -46.39
N ALA A 28 -51.56 -12.16 -45.95
CA ALA A 28 -51.89 -12.26 -44.53
C ALA A 28 -51.11 -13.40 -43.86
N ILE A 29 -51.05 -14.58 -44.49
CA ILE A 29 -50.26 -15.72 -43.98
C ILE A 29 -48.77 -15.38 -43.93
N MET A 30 -48.21 -14.76 -44.96
CA MET A 30 -46.79 -14.37 -45.01
C MET A 30 -46.44 -13.39 -43.89
N VAL A 31 -47.29 -12.37 -43.69
CA VAL A 31 -47.12 -11.38 -42.61
C VAL A 31 -47.27 -12.03 -41.24
N SER A 32 -48.25 -12.91 -41.05
CA SER A 32 -48.43 -13.66 -39.79
C SER A 32 -47.23 -14.54 -39.46
N LEU A 33 -46.68 -15.26 -40.45
CA LEU A 33 -45.47 -16.07 -40.26
C LEU A 33 -44.26 -15.19 -39.92
N GLY A 34 -44.13 -14.02 -40.56
CA GLY A 34 -43.12 -13.03 -40.22
C GLY A 34 -43.21 -12.56 -38.77
N PHE A 35 -44.41 -12.23 -38.29
CA PHE A 35 -44.63 -11.82 -36.89
C PHE A 35 -44.38 -12.95 -35.89
N ILE A 36 -44.76 -14.19 -36.20
CA ILE A 36 -44.48 -15.35 -35.34
C ILE A 36 -42.97 -15.59 -35.23
N GLY A 37 -42.25 -15.52 -36.36
CA GLY A 37 -40.80 -15.66 -36.39
C GLY A 37 -40.10 -14.56 -35.59
N TRP A 38 -40.52 -13.30 -35.77
CA TRP A 38 -40.01 -12.18 -34.99
C TRP A 38 -40.30 -12.35 -33.49
N ALA A 39 -41.53 -12.70 -33.10
CA ALA A 39 -41.90 -12.91 -31.70
C ALA A 39 -41.09 -14.05 -31.05
N ALA A 40 -40.91 -15.17 -31.74
CA ALA A 40 -40.08 -16.27 -31.26
C ALA A 40 -38.60 -15.86 -31.11
N SER A 41 -38.07 -15.08 -32.05
CA SER A 41 -36.72 -14.52 -31.97
C SER A 41 -36.58 -13.56 -30.80
N SER A 42 -37.54 -12.64 -30.62
CA SER A 42 -37.57 -11.70 -29.49
C SER A 42 -37.62 -12.44 -28.15
N LEU A 43 -38.44 -13.49 -28.02
CA LEU A 43 -38.48 -14.31 -26.81
C LEU A 43 -37.15 -15.03 -26.54
N LYS A 44 -36.47 -15.53 -27.58
CA LYS A 44 -35.16 -16.17 -27.44
C LYS A 44 -34.11 -15.17 -26.96
N VAL A 45 -34.12 -13.95 -27.51
CA VAL A 45 -33.22 -12.86 -27.07
C VAL A 45 -33.51 -12.47 -25.62
N SER A 46 -34.78 -12.30 -25.23
CA SER A 46 -35.16 -11.98 -23.85
C SER A 46 -34.73 -13.07 -22.87
N LYS A 47 -34.94 -14.35 -23.20
CA LYS A 47 -34.48 -15.47 -22.36
C LYS A 47 -32.96 -15.47 -22.22
N ARG A 48 -32.23 -15.27 -23.32
CA ARG A 48 -30.77 -15.20 -23.28
C ARG A 48 -30.28 -14.01 -22.44
N LEU A 49 -30.98 -12.88 -22.43
CA LEU A 49 -30.65 -11.75 -21.56
C LEU A 49 -30.83 -12.12 -20.07
N VAL A 50 -31.91 -12.84 -19.72
CA VAL A 50 -32.12 -13.34 -18.36
C VAL A 50 -31.03 -14.33 -17.95
N TYR A 51 -30.67 -15.29 -18.81
CA TYR A 51 -29.58 -16.23 -18.51
C TYR A 51 -28.22 -15.53 -18.43
N ARG A 52 -28.02 -14.45 -19.19
CA ARG A 52 -26.81 -13.61 -19.13
C ARG A 52 -26.68 -12.92 -17.78
N GLU A 53 -27.77 -12.39 -17.25
CA GLU A 53 -27.83 -11.79 -15.90
C GLU A 53 -27.67 -12.86 -14.82
N GLN A 54 -28.32 -14.01 -14.98
CA GLN A 54 -28.21 -15.10 -14.03
C GLN A 54 -26.78 -15.67 -13.97
N ALA A 55 -26.11 -15.83 -15.11
CA ALA A 55 -24.70 -16.23 -15.16
C ALA A 55 -23.79 -15.21 -14.44
N PHE A 56 -24.08 -13.92 -14.59
CA PHE A 56 -23.36 -12.85 -13.90
C PHE A 56 -23.53 -12.95 -12.37
N GLN A 57 -24.76 -13.11 -11.88
CA GLN A 57 -25.02 -13.27 -10.44
C GLN A 57 -24.38 -14.54 -9.86
N ILE A 58 -24.36 -15.64 -10.63
CA ILE A 58 -23.66 -16.86 -10.25
C ILE A 58 -22.14 -16.63 -10.17
N ALA A 59 -21.58 -15.85 -11.10
CA ALA A 59 -20.17 -15.46 -11.06
C ALA A 59 -19.87 -14.58 -9.83
N GLU A 60 -20.72 -13.60 -9.50
CA GLU A 60 -20.58 -12.77 -8.30
C GLU A 60 -20.59 -13.62 -7.02
N ALA A 61 -21.51 -14.58 -6.94
CA ALA A 61 -21.56 -15.50 -5.82
C ALA A 61 -20.26 -16.28 -5.62
N GLY A 62 -19.56 -16.63 -6.70
CA GLY A 62 -18.24 -17.26 -6.61
C GLY A 62 -17.15 -16.33 -6.06
N VAL A 63 -17.19 -15.04 -6.41
CA VAL A 63 -16.28 -14.04 -5.82
C VAL A 63 -16.54 -13.88 -4.33
N ASP A 64 -17.82 -13.74 -3.94
CA ASP A 64 -18.21 -13.60 -2.53
C ASP A 64 -17.89 -14.83 -1.71
N TYR A 65 -18.12 -16.03 -2.28
CA TYR A 65 -17.71 -17.29 -1.67
C TYR A 65 -16.20 -17.32 -1.40
N TYR A 66 -15.39 -16.98 -2.40
CA TYR A 66 -13.94 -17.10 -2.23
C TYR A 66 -13.36 -16.04 -1.30
N ARG A 67 -13.97 -14.84 -1.28
CA ARG A 67 -13.67 -13.83 -0.26
C ARG A 67 -14.01 -14.33 1.15
N TRP A 68 -15.15 -14.99 1.34
CA TRP A 68 -15.50 -15.64 2.61
C TRP A 68 -14.51 -16.76 2.96
N HIS A 69 -14.11 -17.58 1.98
CA HIS A 69 -13.12 -18.64 2.15
C HIS A 69 -11.80 -18.09 2.67
N LEU A 70 -11.24 -17.07 2.02
CA LEU A 70 -10.00 -16.41 2.44
C LEU A 70 -10.12 -15.70 3.80
N ALA A 71 -11.31 -15.29 4.23
CA ALA A 71 -11.53 -14.75 5.57
C ALA A 71 -11.44 -15.82 6.68
N HIS A 72 -11.63 -17.10 6.34
CA HIS A 72 -11.53 -18.23 7.28
C HIS A 72 -10.23 -19.03 7.09
N SER A 73 -9.62 -18.96 5.91
CA SER A 73 -8.41 -19.69 5.55
C SER A 73 -7.56 -18.80 4.62
N SER A 74 -6.88 -17.81 5.20
CA SER A 74 -6.22 -16.71 4.50
C SER A 74 -5.04 -17.09 3.59
N THR A 75 -4.57 -18.34 3.71
CA THR A 75 -3.46 -18.90 2.93
C THR A 75 -3.88 -20.06 2.03
N ASP A 76 -5.17 -20.40 2.02
CA ASP A 76 -5.69 -21.47 1.17
C ASP A 76 -6.08 -20.95 -0.21
N PHE A 77 -5.08 -20.90 -1.09
CA PHE A 77 -5.27 -20.51 -2.49
C PHE A 77 -5.73 -21.68 -3.39
N ARG A 78 -6.12 -22.80 -2.78
CA ARG A 78 -6.50 -24.03 -3.49
C ARG A 78 -7.88 -24.57 -3.10
N ASP A 79 -8.66 -23.77 -2.38
CA ASP A 79 -10.04 -24.10 -2.02
C ASP A 79 -10.17 -25.46 -1.30
N GLY A 80 -9.29 -25.70 -0.33
CA GLY A 80 -9.20 -26.93 0.45
C GLY A 80 -8.53 -28.11 -0.26
N SER A 81 -8.17 -27.98 -1.54
CA SER A 81 -7.52 -29.03 -2.31
C SER A 81 -6.01 -29.07 -2.10
N THR A 82 -5.48 -30.27 -1.87
CA THR A 82 -4.03 -30.51 -1.73
C THR A 82 -3.34 -30.93 -3.03
N THR A 83 -4.11 -31.28 -4.08
CA THR A 83 -3.57 -31.85 -5.33
C THR A 83 -3.92 -31.05 -6.58
N SER A 84 -5.08 -30.40 -6.62
CA SER A 84 -5.51 -29.55 -7.73
C SER A 84 -5.05 -28.10 -7.57
N SER A 85 -4.83 -27.42 -8.69
CA SER A 85 -4.60 -25.96 -8.78
C SER A 85 -5.80 -25.23 -9.38
N GLY A 86 -6.96 -25.88 -9.45
CA GLY A 86 -8.17 -25.34 -10.05
C GLY A 86 -8.28 -25.60 -11.56
N PRO A 87 -9.38 -25.15 -12.20
CA PRO A 87 -10.46 -24.37 -11.58
C PRO A 87 -11.28 -25.17 -10.56
N PHE A 88 -11.82 -24.49 -9.54
CA PHE A 88 -12.63 -25.10 -8.48
C PHE A 88 -14.12 -24.87 -8.73
N THR A 89 -14.88 -25.94 -8.94
CA THR A 89 -16.29 -25.88 -9.33
C THR A 89 -17.22 -25.99 -8.13
N HIS A 90 -18.16 -25.07 -8.01
CA HIS A 90 -19.20 -25.07 -6.98
C HIS A 90 -20.59 -24.99 -7.59
N ILE A 91 -21.52 -25.79 -7.06
CA ILE A 91 -22.91 -25.82 -7.54
C ILE A 91 -23.68 -24.64 -6.95
N PHE A 92 -24.46 -23.95 -7.80
CA PHE A 92 -25.31 -22.84 -7.40
C PHE A 92 -26.79 -23.26 -7.37
N TYR A 93 -27.45 -22.99 -6.25
CA TYR A 93 -28.84 -23.36 -6.00
C TYR A 93 -29.74 -22.12 -5.89
N ASN A 94 -30.99 -22.26 -6.30
CA ASN A 94 -32.01 -21.25 -6.02
C ASN A 94 -32.49 -21.34 -4.56
N LYS A 95 -33.37 -20.41 -4.16
CA LYS A 95 -33.98 -20.36 -2.81
C LYS A 95 -34.73 -21.64 -2.41
N ASP A 96 -35.15 -22.44 -3.39
CA ASP A 96 -35.93 -23.67 -3.19
C ASP A 96 -35.02 -24.91 -3.13
N GLY A 97 -33.70 -24.74 -3.25
CA GLY A 97 -32.71 -25.81 -3.20
C GLY A 97 -32.50 -26.54 -4.54
N GLU A 98 -33.05 -26.02 -5.64
CA GLU A 98 -32.85 -26.59 -6.96
C GLU A 98 -31.57 -26.04 -7.59
N ARG A 99 -30.78 -26.91 -8.21
CA ARG A 99 -29.59 -26.52 -8.95
C ARG A 99 -30.00 -25.73 -10.20
N ILE A 100 -29.43 -24.54 -10.38
CA ILE A 100 -29.70 -23.68 -11.54
C ILE A 100 -28.44 -23.34 -12.35
N GLY A 101 -27.27 -23.74 -11.85
CA GLY A 101 -25.99 -23.49 -12.49
C GLY A 101 -24.83 -23.83 -11.56
N TYR A 102 -23.65 -23.32 -11.91
CA TYR A 102 -22.42 -23.50 -11.14
C TYR A 102 -21.44 -22.38 -11.45
N PHE A 103 -20.45 -22.18 -10.58
CA PHE A 103 -19.33 -21.30 -10.86
C PHE A 103 -17.99 -22.04 -10.76
N ASP A 104 -17.05 -21.65 -11.61
CA ASP A 104 -15.67 -22.12 -11.63
C ASP A 104 -14.73 -21.02 -11.15
N LEU A 105 -13.87 -21.35 -10.18
CA LEU A 105 -12.90 -20.41 -9.59
C LEU A 105 -11.48 -20.69 -10.08
N GLU A 106 -10.85 -19.69 -10.69
CA GLU A 106 -9.41 -19.68 -10.96
C GLU A 106 -8.73 -18.68 -10.02
N ILE A 107 -7.78 -19.16 -9.21
CA ILE A 107 -7.13 -18.36 -8.17
C ILE A 107 -5.66 -18.17 -8.54
N THR A 108 -5.24 -16.91 -8.70
CA THR A 108 -3.83 -16.57 -8.77
C THR A 108 -3.36 -16.20 -7.36
N PRO A 109 -2.48 -17.02 -6.73
CA PRO A 109 -1.94 -16.70 -5.41
C PRO A 109 -1.05 -15.45 -5.46
N PRO A 110 -0.83 -14.79 -4.31
CA PRO A 110 0.06 -13.63 -4.25
C PRO A 110 1.49 -14.02 -4.55
N THR A 111 2.25 -13.10 -5.15
CA THR A 111 3.71 -13.22 -5.23
C THR A 111 4.32 -13.12 -3.83
N THR A 112 5.56 -13.60 -3.66
CA THR A 112 6.26 -13.53 -2.37
C THR A 112 6.28 -12.11 -1.83
N GLY A 113 5.67 -11.91 -0.65
CA GLY A 113 5.57 -10.62 0.03
C GLY A 113 4.40 -9.74 -0.41
N SER A 114 3.59 -10.13 -1.40
CA SER A 114 2.33 -9.44 -1.69
C SER A 114 1.17 -10.08 -0.92
N THR A 115 0.10 -9.31 -0.72
CA THR A 115 -1.20 -9.83 -0.26
C THR A 115 -2.23 -9.87 -1.38
N LEU A 116 -1.84 -9.52 -2.61
CA LEU A 116 -2.74 -9.44 -3.75
C LEU A 116 -3.08 -10.82 -4.29
N VAL A 117 -4.33 -11.23 -4.10
CA VAL A 117 -4.93 -12.42 -4.72
C VAL A 117 -5.81 -11.98 -5.87
N ILE A 118 -5.72 -12.68 -7.01
CA ILE A 118 -6.65 -12.49 -8.12
C ILE A 118 -7.61 -13.68 -8.13
N VAL A 119 -8.90 -13.38 -8.01
CA VAL A 119 -9.98 -14.36 -8.11
C VAL A 119 -10.69 -14.13 -9.44
N LYS A 120 -10.73 -15.15 -10.29
CA LYS A 120 -11.62 -15.17 -11.45
C LYS A 120 -12.74 -16.17 -11.21
N SER A 121 -13.97 -15.70 -11.26
CA SER A 121 -15.16 -16.54 -11.13
C SER A 121 -15.91 -16.57 -12.45
N SER A 122 -16.10 -17.77 -13.00
CA SER A 122 -16.88 -17.99 -14.24
C SER A 122 -18.22 -18.62 -13.88
N GLY A 123 -19.31 -17.89 -14.07
CA GLY A 123 -20.67 -18.34 -13.79
C GLY A 123 -21.33 -18.98 -15.02
N HIS A 124 -21.97 -20.12 -14.80
CA HIS A 124 -22.65 -20.92 -15.81
C HIS A 124 -24.10 -21.19 -15.41
N VAL A 125 -25.01 -21.16 -16.38
CA VAL A 125 -26.43 -21.45 -16.17
C VAL A 125 -26.80 -22.75 -16.86
N ASP A 126 -27.41 -23.69 -16.13
CA ASP A 126 -27.75 -25.02 -16.68
C ASP A 126 -28.78 -24.94 -17.82
N ALA A 127 -29.65 -23.92 -17.80
CA ALA A 127 -30.68 -23.70 -18.82
C ALA A 127 -30.12 -23.28 -20.20
N ASP A 128 -28.91 -22.71 -20.25
CA ASP A 128 -28.19 -22.39 -21.49
C ASP A 128 -26.67 -22.44 -21.24
N PRO A 129 -26.03 -23.61 -21.40
CA PRO A 129 -24.61 -23.79 -21.13
C PRO A 129 -23.68 -22.93 -22.02
N ALA A 130 -24.20 -22.37 -23.13
CA ALA A 130 -23.43 -21.46 -23.98
C ALA A 130 -23.36 -20.04 -23.42
N VAL A 131 -24.13 -19.72 -22.37
CA VAL A 131 -24.06 -18.45 -21.67
C VAL A 131 -23.13 -18.58 -20.48
N THR A 132 -22.02 -17.86 -20.52
CA THR A 132 -21.06 -17.73 -19.43
C THR A 132 -20.86 -16.25 -19.12
N ARG A 133 -20.54 -15.95 -17.86
CA ARG A 133 -19.98 -14.66 -17.45
C ARG A 133 -18.79 -14.83 -16.56
N ARG A 134 -17.79 -13.97 -16.71
CA ARG A 134 -16.59 -14.02 -15.92
C ARG A 134 -16.30 -12.69 -15.24
N ILE A 135 -16.14 -12.76 -13.93
CA ILE A 135 -15.75 -11.63 -13.09
C ILE A 135 -14.33 -11.88 -12.60
N LYS A 136 -13.49 -10.86 -12.70
CA LYS A 136 -12.16 -10.83 -12.08
C LYS A 136 -12.17 -9.84 -10.94
N THR A 137 -11.73 -10.28 -9.78
CA THR A 137 -11.64 -9.48 -8.57
C THR A 137 -10.23 -9.54 -8.01
N GLN A 138 -9.73 -8.38 -7.61
CA GLN A 138 -8.48 -8.25 -6.87
C GLN A 138 -8.80 -8.09 -5.40
N LEU A 139 -8.32 -9.04 -4.60
CA LEU A 139 -8.46 -9.06 -3.16
C LEU A 139 -7.09 -8.81 -2.55
N ALA A 140 -6.98 -7.88 -1.60
CA ALA A 140 -5.73 -7.65 -0.89
C ALA A 140 -5.98 -7.26 0.56
N ILE A 141 -4.97 -7.49 1.40
CA ILE A 141 -4.95 -7.00 2.77
C ILE A 141 -4.07 -5.75 2.78
N PRO A 142 -4.60 -4.56 3.12
CA PRO A 142 -3.80 -3.36 3.18
C PRO A 142 -2.71 -3.47 4.25
N SER A 143 -1.50 -3.06 3.92
CA SER A 143 -0.37 -3.05 4.85
C SER A 143 -0.36 -1.79 5.72
N PHE A 144 0.43 -1.80 6.81
CA PHE A 144 0.70 -0.57 7.57
C PHE A 144 1.53 0.44 6.76
N ALA A 145 2.02 0.06 5.59
CA ALA A 145 2.66 0.92 4.60
C ALA A 145 1.66 1.73 3.78
N LYS A 146 0.60 2.27 4.40
CA LYS A 146 -0.34 3.19 3.75
C LYS A 146 0.07 4.67 3.85
N PHE A 147 1.08 4.96 4.66
CA PHE A 147 1.55 6.30 4.97
C PHE A 147 2.98 6.50 4.46
N ALA A 148 3.30 7.71 4.01
CA ALA A 148 4.68 8.17 3.86
C ALA A 148 5.38 8.17 5.22
N VAL A 149 4.70 8.66 6.26
CA VAL A 149 5.17 8.63 7.65
C VAL A 149 4.02 8.32 8.59
N VAL A 150 4.24 7.38 9.51
CA VAL A 150 3.37 7.07 10.63
C VAL A 150 4.17 7.12 11.93
N ALA A 151 3.71 7.88 12.90
CA ALA A 151 4.43 8.10 14.16
C ALA A 151 3.57 7.90 15.41
N ASN A 152 4.24 7.60 16.53
CA ASN A 152 3.61 7.42 17.84
C ASN A 152 4.09 8.45 18.89
N ALA A 153 4.48 9.64 18.44
CA ALA A 153 5.04 10.72 19.25
C ALA A 153 4.65 12.09 18.70
N ASP A 154 4.92 13.17 19.43
CA ASP A 154 4.81 14.51 18.85
C ASP A 154 5.94 14.74 17.83
N MET A 155 5.60 15.35 16.70
CA MET A 155 6.44 15.40 15.51
C MET A 155 6.66 16.83 15.04
N ARG A 156 7.89 17.11 14.58
CA ARG A 156 8.22 18.35 13.88
C ARG A 156 8.84 18.05 12.52
N PHE A 157 8.21 18.58 11.48
CA PHE A 157 8.74 18.59 10.12
C PHE A 157 9.18 20.03 9.82
N GLY A 158 10.45 20.35 10.02
CA GLY A 158 10.96 21.72 9.87
C GLY A 158 10.92 22.30 8.45
N GLU A 159 11.39 23.53 8.27
CA GLU A 159 11.63 24.14 6.95
C GLU A 159 12.54 23.25 6.10
N GLY A 160 12.25 23.11 4.80
CA GLY A 160 12.99 22.23 3.89
C GLY A 160 12.50 20.77 3.85
N THR A 161 11.45 20.42 4.61
CA THR A 161 10.75 19.13 4.41
C THR A 161 9.73 19.28 3.27
N ILE A 162 9.74 18.34 2.32
CA ILE A 162 8.72 18.18 1.30
C ILE A 162 8.15 16.75 1.40
N THR A 163 6.83 16.62 1.48
CA THR A 163 6.18 15.30 1.59
C THR A 163 5.20 15.04 0.44
N TYR A 164 5.30 13.85 -0.15
CA TYR A 164 4.42 13.32 -1.18
C TYR A 164 3.80 12.01 -0.68
N GLY A 165 2.75 12.11 0.13
CA GLY A 165 1.99 10.95 0.58
C GLY A 165 1.37 11.17 1.97
N PRO A 166 0.41 10.33 2.37
CA PRO A 166 -0.32 10.52 3.62
C PRO A 166 0.62 10.50 4.83
N LEU A 167 0.38 11.38 5.79
CA LEU A 167 1.17 11.46 7.01
C LEU A 167 0.27 11.38 8.25
N HIS A 168 0.70 10.61 9.25
CA HIS A 168 -0.04 10.47 10.50
C HIS A 168 0.86 10.47 11.72
N SER A 169 0.38 11.07 12.81
CA SER A 169 0.91 10.82 14.14
C SER A 169 -0.20 10.59 15.17
N ASN A 170 0.03 9.64 16.08
CA ASN A 170 -0.78 9.51 17.30
C ASN A 170 -0.55 10.69 18.28
N GLY A 171 0.55 11.41 18.12
CA GLY A 171 0.82 12.69 18.79
C GLY A 171 0.43 13.90 17.93
N GLY A 172 0.85 15.09 18.36
CA GLY A 172 0.73 16.32 17.60
C GLY A 172 1.76 16.45 16.49
N ILE A 173 1.48 17.33 15.52
CA ILE A 173 2.37 17.59 14.38
C ILE A 173 2.52 19.10 14.17
N ARG A 174 3.76 19.57 14.28
CA ARG A 174 4.21 20.85 13.73
C ARG A 174 4.82 20.63 12.35
N PHE A 175 4.26 21.26 11.33
CA PHE A 175 4.69 21.09 9.95
C PHE A 175 5.07 22.44 9.33
N ASP A 176 6.36 22.69 9.21
CA ASP A 176 6.96 23.92 8.70
C ASP A 176 7.54 23.77 7.27
N GLY A 177 7.23 22.65 6.60
CA GLY A 177 7.61 22.35 5.22
C GLY A 177 6.47 22.54 4.21
N ILE A 178 6.46 21.74 3.14
CA ILE A 178 5.34 21.64 2.19
C ILE A 178 4.81 20.20 2.15
N ALA A 179 3.50 20.05 2.33
CA ALA A 179 2.78 18.78 2.28
C ALA A 179 1.84 18.72 1.08
N TYR A 180 2.12 17.81 0.14
CA TYR A 180 1.29 17.59 -1.05
C TYR A 180 0.15 16.58 -0.84
N ASN A 181 0.03 16.02 0.37
CA ASN A 181 -1.02 15.08 0.73
C ASN A 181 -1.53 15.36 2.14
N LEU A 182 -2.57 14.65 2.56
CA LEU A 182 -3.26 14.87 3.82
C LEU A 182 -2.33 14.59 5.01
N ILE A 183 -2.25 15.54 5.93
CA ILE A 183 -1.55 15.42 7.21
C ILE A 183 -2.57 15.22 8.33
N THR A 184 -2.41 14.16 9.12
CA THR A 184 -3.41 13.78 10.13
C THR A 184 -2.80 13.60 11.52
N SER A 185 -3.54 13.97 12.55
CA SER A 185 -3.17 13.73 13.94
C SER A 185 -4.31 13.11 14.73
N ALA A 186 -3.99 12.22 15.66
CA ALA A 186 -4.97 11.70 16.61
C ALA A 186 -5.35 12.71 17.71
N ARG A 187 -4.56 13.76 17.89
CA ARG A 187 -4.81 14.83 18.86
C ARG A 187 -5.68 15.90 18.23
N SER A 188 -6.65 16.42 18.97
CA SER A 188 -7.34 17.66 18.57
C SER A 188 -6.43 18.87 18.75
N SER A 189 -5.61 18.82 19.81
CA SER A 189 -4.67 19.84 20.23
C SER A 189 -3.59 19.24 21.13
N TYR A 190 -2.42 19.88 21.21
CA TYR A 190 -1.30 19.44 22.05
C TYR A 190 -0.40 20.61 22.40
N ASP A 191 0.51 20.40 23.36
CA ASP A 191 1.56 21.36 23.73
C ASP A 191 2.79 21.07 22.85
N ASP A 192 3.13 21.94 21.89
CA ASP A 192 4.28 21.76 21.00
C ASP A 192 5.61 21.73 21.78
N PRO A 193 6.34 20.60 21.85
CA PRO A 193 7.60 20.53 22.60
C PRO A 193 8.71 21.43 22.04
N ASP A 194 8.55 21.96 20.82
CA ASP A 194 9.48 22.89 20.18
C ASP A 194 9.08 24.36 20.32
N HIS A 195 8.12 24.64 21.20
CA HIS A 195 7.66 25.97 21.51
C HIS A 195 7.67 26.17 23.03
N ASP A 196 8.26 27.28 23.48
CA ASP A 196 8.25 27.67 24.89
C ASP A 196 7.44 28.97 24.98
N ASP A 197 6.15 28.83 25.27
CA ASP A 197 5.28 29.98 25.47
C ASP A 197 5.48 30.52 26.89
N THR A 198 6.01 31.75 27.01
CA THR A 198 6.02 32.44 28.31
C THR A 198 4.58 32.77 28.73
N GLY A 199 3.97 31.91 29.55
CA GLY A 199 2.57 31.99 29.99
C GLY A 199 1.98 30.59 30.19
N ALA A 200 0.73 30.48 30.67
CA ALA A 200 0.08 29.16 30.79
C ALA A 200 0.05 28.47 29.41
N GLU A 201 0.70 27.30 29.32
CA GLU A 201 0.84 26.39 28.17
C GLU A 201 -0.35 26.50 27.21
N LYS A 202 -0.14 27.18 26.08
CA LYS A 202 -1.19 27.35 25.08
C LYS A 202 -1.07 26.24 24.07
N LEU A 203 -1.99 25.29 24.15
CA LEU A 203 -2.11 24.22 23.18
C LEU A 203 -2.19 24.78 21.75
N GLU A 204 -1.56 24.11 20.79
CA GLU A 204 -1.78 24.30 19.36
C GLU A 204 -2.71 23.22 18.80
N TYR A 205 -3.24 23.44 17.59
CA TYR A 205 -3.99 22.41 16.88
C TYR A 205 -3.14 21.14 16.69
N GLY A 206 -3.80 19.97 16.70
CA GLY A 206 -3.14 18.67 16.55
C GLY A 206 -2.29 18.55 15.29
N VAL A 207 -2.63 19.29 14.23
CA VAL A 207 -1.73 19.58 13.12
C VAL A 207 -1.66 21.10 12.94
N HIS A 208 -0.48 21.69 13.09
CA HIS A 208 -0.26 23.12 12.92
C HIS A 208 1.05 23.43 12.19
N THR A 209 1.28 24.72 11.92
CA THR A 209 2.48 25.21 11.24
C THR A 209 2.89 26.56 11.80
N HIS A 210 4.19 26.84 11.86
CA HIS A 210 4.73 28.14 12.22
C HIS A 210 5.17 28.96 11.00
N VAL A 211 4.95 28.47 9.79
CA VAL A 211 5.16 29.25 8.56
C VAL A 211 4.28 30.49 8.60
N ARG A 212 4.86 31.67 8.35
CA ARG A 212 4.13 32.94 8.33
C ARG A 212 3.13 32.96 7.18
N VAL A 213 1.94 33.49 7.44
CA VAL A 213 0.88 33.58 6.44
C VAL A 213 1.31 34.53 5.30
N PRO A 214 1.19 34.11 4.01
CA PRO A 214 1.47 34.97 2.88
C PRO A 214 0.71 36.31 2.95
N PRO A 215 1.33 37.44 2.53
CA PRO A 215 2.59 37.54 1.77
C PRO A 215 3.87 37.54 2.63
N SER A 216 3.77 37.31 3.94
CA SER A 216 4.97 37.18 4.79
C SER A 216 5.71 35.86 4.49
N THR A 217 7.03 35.82 4.72
CA THR A 217 7.87 34.65 4.43
C THR A 217 8.64 34.17 5.66
N GLY A 218 9.06 32.90 5.66
CA GLY A 218 9.81 32.25 6.74
C GLY A 218 8.94 31.70 7.87
N VAL A 219 9.56 31.03 8.83
CA VAL A 219 8.92 30.47 10.03
C VAL A 219 9.02 31.41 11.23
N SER A 220 7.99 31.43 12.06
CA SER A 220 7.95 32.14 13.33
C SER A 220 8.41 31.24 14.46
N ASP A 221 9.40 31.68 15.25
CA ASP A 221 9.71 31.05 16.53
C ASP A 221 8.74 31.47 17.64
N ALA A 222 7.85 32.43 17.35
CA ALA A 222 6.84 32.94 18.28
C ALA A 222 5.44 32.38 17.98
N TYR A 223 4.60 32.40 19.02
CA TYR A 223 3.18 32.06 19.03
C TYR A 223 2.42 32.59 17.80
N LEU A 224 1.68 31.72 17.11
CA LEU A 224 0.74 32.10 16.04
C LEU A 224 -0.71 31.93 16.51
N SER A 225 -1.40 33.05 16.76
CA SER A 225 -2.80 33.04 17.21
C SER A 225 -3.77 32.32 16.26
N SER A 226 -3.41 32.18 14.98
CA SER A 226 -4.19 31.45 13.99
C SER A 226 -4.10 29.93 14.11
N GLU A 227 -3.18 29.41 14.91
CA GLU A 227 -2.86 27.99 15.02
C GLU A 227 -3.23 27.41 16.40
N VAL A 228 -4.05 28.14 17.16
CA VAL A 228 -4.48 27.79 18.51
C VAL A 228 -5.95 27.33 18.55
N PRO A 229 -6.27 26.20 19.21
CA PRO A 229 -7.62 25.69 19.40
C PRO A 229 -8.34 26.33 20.59
N PRO A 230 -9.66 26.05 20.70
CA PRO A 230 -10.81 26.84 20.23
C PRO A 230 -10.80 28.34 20.60
N PRO A 231 -11.55 29.20 19.87
CA PRO A 231 -12.87 28.89 19.27
C PRO A 231 -13.03 28.91 17.74
N SER A 232 -11.99 28.92 16.92
CA SER A 232 -12.12 28.85 15.45
C SER A 232 -11.82 27.47 14.87
N ALA A 233 -12.35 27.17 13.68
CA ALA A 233 -11.80 26.08 12.86
C ALA A 233 -10.37 26.46 12.43
N PRO A 234 -9.46 25.48 12.27
CA PRO A 234 -8.12 25.76 11.78
C PRO A 234 -8.17 26.34 10.36
N ASN A 235 -7.30 27.31 10.07
CA ASN A 235 -7.17 27.85 8.72
C ASN A 235 -6.71 26.75 7.74
N GLU A 236 -7.18 26.78 6.49
CA GLU A 236 -6.86 25.72 5.51
C GLU A 236 -5.38 25.69 5.10
N ARG A 237 -4.67 26.82 5.19
CA ARG A 237 -3.21 26.95 4.97
C ARG A 237 -2.69 26.17 3.74
N PRO A 238 -3.25 26.39 2.52
CA PRO A 238 -2.84 25.67 1.31
C PRO A 238 -1.39 25.99 0.85
N ASP A 239 -0.77 27.02 1.45
CA ASP A 239 0.65 27.34 1.32
C ASP A 239 1.57 26.29 1.96
N VAL A 240 1.06 25.54 2.95
CA VAL A 240 1.78 24.48 3.67
C VAL A 240 1.12 23.12 3.44
N PHE A 241 -0.20 23.05 3.62
CA PHE A 241 -1.02 21.84 3.51
C PHE A 241 -1.81 21.84 2.20
N VAL A 242 -1.15 21.53 1.10
CA VAL A 242 -1.73 21.62 -0.25
C VAL A 242 -2.99 20.76 -0.40
N ALA A 243 -3.01 19.59 0.23
CA ALA A 243 -4.16 18.69 0.25
C ALA A 243 -4.99 18.76 1.56
N GLY A 244 -4.63 19.68 2.46
CA GLY A 244 -5.29 19.88 3.75
C GLY A 244 -4.70 19.10 4.92
N ARG A 245 -5.34 19.30 6.08
CA ARG A 245 -5.00 18.69 7.37
C ARG A 245 -6.26 18.23 8.08
N GLU A 246 -6.22 17.10 8.78
CA GLU A 246 -7.38 16.53 9.47
C GLU A 246 -7.02 16.06 10.88
N PHE A 247 -7.78 16.53 11.87
CA PHE A 247 -7.59 16.18 13.27
C PHE A 247 -8.82 16.59 14.10
N PRO A 248 -9.14 15.89 15.21
CA PRO A 248 -8.58 14.59 15.57
C PRO A 248 -9.11 13.47 14.65
N VAL A 249 -8.26 12.50 14.32
CA VAL A 249 -8.66 11.22 13.70
C VAL A 249 -8.36 10.04 14.65
N PRO A 250 -8.88 8.82 14.42
CA PRO A 250 -8.51 7.67 15.24
C PRO A 250 -6.99 7.38 15.23
N THR A 251 -6.46 6.88 16.35
CA THR A 251 -5.05 6.46 16.46
C THR A 251 -4.75 5.27 15.56
N VAL A 252 -3.53 5.22 15.02
CA VAL A 252 -2.99 4.03 14.35
C VAL A 252 -2.42 3.07 15.40
N ASP A 253 -2.73 1.78 15.28
CA ASP A 253 -2.17 0.73 16.13
C ASP A 253 -0.68 0.50 15.82
N PHE A 254 0.18 1.14 16.61
CA PHE A 254 1.63 0.99 16.52
C PHE A 254 2.14 -0.29 17.22
N ALA A 255 1.35 -0.87 18.13
CA ALA A 255 1.75 -2.08 18.86
C ALA A 255 1.71 -3.32 17.96
N GLY A 256 0.75 -3.39 17.04
CA GLY A 256 0.66 -4.45 16.02
C GLY A 256 1.96 -4.65 15.23
N ILE A 257 2.69 -3.55 14.97
CA ILE A 257 3.99 -3.53 14.29
C ILE A 257 5.08 -4.32 15.06
N THR A 258 4.96 -4.45 16.39
CA THR A 258 6.03 -5.00 17.25
C THR A 258 6.07 -6.53 17.35
N SER A 259 4.92 -7.20 17.17
CA SER A 259 4.78 -8.65 17.34
C SER A 259 5.48 -9.48 16.23
N ASP A 260 5.66 -8.88 15.05
CA ASP A 260 6.10 -9.57 13.84
C ASP A 260 7.59 -9.94 13.80
N LEU A 261 8.48 -9.23 14.51
CA LEU A 261 9.94 -9.52 14.44
C LEU A 261 10.30 -10.93 14.92
N SER A 262 9.53 -11.47 15.87
CA SER A 262 9.74 -12.85 16.36
C SER A 262 9.35 -13.89 15.31
N ALA A 263 8.27 -13.62 14.55
CA ALA A 263 7.82 -14.44 13.44
C ALA A 263 8.78 -14.33 12.25
N ILE A 264 9.30 -13.14 11.96
CA ILE A 264 10.35 -12.92 10.94
C ILE A 264 11.60 -13.71 11.30
N LYS A 265 12.07 -13.67 12.56
CA LYS A 265 13.21 -14.49 13.00
C LYS A 265 12.97 -15.97 12.74
N THR A 266 11.82 -16.49 13.15
CA THR A 266 11.47 -17.92 12.98
C THR A 266 11.43 -18.31 11.50
N SER A 267 10.87 -17.45 10.64
CA SER A 267 10.77 -17.68 9.20
C SER A 267 12.12 -17.55 8.50
N ALA A 268 12.98 -16.65 8.95
CA ALA A 268 14.35 -16.51 8.49
C ALA A 268 15.19 -17.74 8.86
N GLN A 269 14.99 -18.32 10.05
CA GLN A 269 15.66 -19.55 10.46
C GLN A 269 15.20 -20.79 9.67
N SER A 270 13.93 -20.83 9.24
CA SER A 270 13.38 -21.99 8.53
C SER A 270 13.69 -22.00 7.04
N SER A 271 13.65 -20.84 6.38
CA SER A 271 13.69 -20.74 4.91
C SER A 271 14.31 -19.44 4.38
N GLY A 272 14.84 -18.60 5.27
CA GLY A 272 15.50 -17.34 4.91
C GLY A 272 16.98 -17.35 5.26
N GLN A 273 17.51 -16.20 5.66
CA GLN A 273 18.87 -16.05 6.17
C GLN A 273 18.84 -15.53 7.60
N TYR A 274 19.49 -16.26 8.51
CA TYR A 274 19.59 -15.89 9.92
C TYR A 274 21.05 -15.75 10.34
N TYR A 275 21.37 -14.62 10.97
CA TYR A 275 22.68 -14.32 11.52
C TYR A 275 22.56 -14.03 13.01
N GLY A 276 23.18 -14.88 13.84
CA GLY A 276 23.31 -14.63 15.28
C GLY A 276 24.27 -13.47 15.58
N ALA A 277 24.66 -13.32 16.85
CA ALA A 277 25.60 -12.28 17.26
C ALA A 277 26.89 -12.29 16.43
N SER A 278 27.31 -11.10 15.96
CA SER A 278 28.44 -10.97 15.03
C SER A 278 29.81 -11.28 15.65
N GLY A 279 29.91 -11.19 16.98
CA GLY A 279 31.18 -11.17 17.70
C GLY A 279 31.99 -9.87 17.47
N GLY A 280 31.39 -8.86 16.84
CA GLY A 280 31.94 -7.53 16.60
C GLY A 280 30.94 -6.44 17.02
N LEU A 281 30.87 -5.37 16.23
CA LEU A 281 29.95 -4.24 16.44
C LEU A 281 28.63 -4.38 15.67
N GLY A 282 28.46 -5.47 14.91
CA GLY A 282 27.31 -5.71 14.06
C GLY A 282 27.67 -6.21 12.66
N TYR A 283 26.74 -6.07 11.74
CA TYR A 283 26.86 -6.53 10.35
C TYR A 283 26.64 -5.39 9.35
N LEU A 284 27.39 -5.41 8.25
CA LEU A 284 27.10 -4.57 7.08
C LEU A 284 26.67 -5.47 5.93
N ILE A 285 25.53 -5.14 5.34
CA ILE A 285 24.97 -5.77 4.13
C ILE A 285 25.14 -4.81 2.96
N ILE A 286 25.78 -5.28 1.89
CA ILE A 286 25.86 -4.56 0.62
C ILE A 286 25.05 -5.33 -0.42
N LEU A 287 23.88 -4.80 -0.78
CA LEU A 287 22.96 -5.37 -1.76
C LEU A 287 23.48 -5.16 -3.19
N LYS A 288 23.27 -6.16 -4.05
CA LYS A 288 23.67 -6.14 -5.46
C LYS A 288 22.49 -6.47 -6.37
N THR A 289 22.56 -6.00 -7.61
CA THR A 289 21.54 -6.18 -8.66
C THR A 289 21.59 -7.55 -9.35
N ASN A 290 22.29 -8.53 -8.77
CA ASN A 290 22.42 -9.89 -9.31
C ASN A 290 21.89 -10.94 -8.33
N ASP A 291 20.89 -10.56 -7.55
CA ASP A 291 20.27 -11.38 -6.50
C ASP A 291 21.22 -11.90 -5.43
N THR A 292 22.26 -11.11 -5.11
CA THR A 292 23.20 -11.44 -4.02
C THR A 292 23.49 -10.23 -3.14
N TYR A 293 24.07 -10.48 -1.97
CA TYR A 293 24.63 -9.46 -1.10
C TYR A 293 25.97 -9.90 -0.51
N ASP A 294 26.83 -8.93 -0.24
CA ASP A 294 28.00 -9.17 0.60
C ASP A 294 27.64 -8.92 2.06
N LEU A 295 28.04 -9.85 2.93
CA LEU A 295 27.91 -9.70 4.37
C LEU A 295 29.29 -9.45 4.98
N TYR A 296 29.42 -8.35 5.70
CA TYR A 296 30.61 -8.00 6.47
C TYR A 296 30.31 -8.02 7.95
N ARG A 297 31.30 -8.42 8.74
CA ARG A 297 31.34 -8.13 10.18
C ARG A 297 31.94 -6.76 10.39
N VAL A 298 31.26 -5.91 11.16
CA VAL A 298 31.77 -4.60 11.53
C VAL A 298 32.70 -4.75 12.74
N THR A 299 33.92 -4.22 12.63
CA THR A 299 34.95 -4.30 13.67
C THR A 299 35.29 -2.94 14.26
N ASN A 300 35.10 -1.86 13.50
CA ASN A 300 35.34 -0.48 13.97
C ASN A 300 34.45 0.54 13.26
N PHE A 301 34.05 1.55 14.02
CA PHE A 301 33.43 2.75 13.46
C PHE A 301 34.46 3.81 13.06
N THR A 302 34.05 4.73 12.21
CA THR A 302 34.77 5.97 11.98
C THR A 302 34.82 6.76 13.28
N ALA A 303 36.01 7.28 13.63
CA ALA A 303 36.22 8.08 14.83
C ALA A 303 35.40 9.38 14.76
N ALA A 304 34.85 9.81 15.88
CA ALA A 304 34.01 11.01 15.96
C ALA A 304 34.75 12.31 15.63
N GLY A 305 36.08 12.34 15.75
CA GLY A 305 36.86 13.56 15.54
C GLY A 305 36.44 14.63 16.54
N SER A 306 36.02 15.81 16.04
CA SER A 306 35.48 16.90 16.86
C SER A 306 33.98 16.77 17.18
N CYS A 307 33.26 15.85 16.52
CA CYS A 307 31.85 15.63 16.79
C CYS A 307 31.68 15.10 18.23
N ASN A 308 30.72 15.63 18.96
CA ASN A 308 30.43 15.21 20.33
C ASN A 308 28.93 15.23 20.61
N ASN A 309 28.52 14.53 21.67
CA ASN A 309 27.13 14.46 22.10
C ASN A 309 26.72 15.70 22.92
N SER A 310 26.81 16.90 22.34
CA SER A 310 26.51 18.17 23.03
C SER A 310 25.06 18.27 23.50
N GLN A 311 24.13 17.59 22.81
CA GLN A 311 22.70 17.56 23.15
C GLN A 311 22.32 16.40 24.08
N SER A 312 23.30 15.65 24.61
CA SER A 312 23.06 14.51 25.51
C SER A 312 22.05 13.47 24.97
N GLN A 313 22.07 13.25 23.66
CA GLN A 313 21.17 12.30 23.00
C GLN A 313 21.52 10.87 23.39
N THR A 314 20.50 10.11 23.81
CA THR A 314 20.68 8.71 24.18
C THR A 314 21.03 7.87 22.95
N GLY A 315 22.05 7.00 23.08
CA GLY A 315 22.52 6.15 21.98
C GLY A 315 23.35 6.89 20.92
N TRP A 316 23.75 8.14 21.18
CA TRP A 316 24.63 8.88 20.28
C TRP A 316 25.93 8.12 20.04
N GLY A 317 26.36 8.10 18.78
CA GLY A 317 27.58 7.48 18.29
C GLY A 317 27.78 7.89 16.84
N THR A 318 28.89 7.51 16.21
CA THR A 318 29.12 7.89 14.81
C THR A 318 28.27 7.09 13.84
N TRP A 319 27.86 5.87 14.22
CA TRP A 319 27.05 4.96 13.39
C TRP A 319 27.57 4.81 11.95
N SER A 320 28.88 4.96 11.76
CA SER A 320 29.53 5.00 10.46
C SER A 320 30.60 3.93 10.41
N VAL A 321 30.49 2.98 9.50
CA VAL A 321 31.48 1.91 9.35
C VAL A 321 32.76 2.49 8.78
N ARG A 322 33.90 2.27 9.45
CA ARG A 322 35.20 2.69 8.93
C ARG A 322 35.55 1.84 7.70
N SER A 323 36.15 2.43 6.67
CA SER A 323 36.52 1.71 5.42
C SER A 323 37.31 0.41 5.67
N ASN A 324 38.30 0.45 6.58
CA ASN A 324 39.09 -0.73 7.02
C ASN A 324 38.57 -1.37 8.33
N GLY A 325 37.40 -0.94 8.81
CA GLY A 325 36.76 -1.40 10.06
C GLY A 325 35.70 -2.48 9.81
N ARG A 326 35.89 -3.29 8.77
CA ARG A 326 34.98 -4.36 8.38
C ARG A 326 35.74 -5.56 7.82
N THR A 327 35.18 -6.76 8.01
CA THR A 327 35.75 -8.01 7.49
C THR A 327 34.68 -8.76 6.71
N LEU A 328 34.96 -9.10 5.45
CA LEU A 328 34.03 -9.84 4.61
C LEU A 328 33.83 -11.25 5.20
N LEU A 329 32.57 -11.65 5.38
CA LEU A 329 32.18 -13.00 5.78
C LEU A 329 31.82 -13.86 4.56
N GLY A 330 31.32 -13.24 3.49
CA GLY A 330 31.01 -13.92 2.24
C GLY A 330 30.03 -13.15 1.38
N ASN A 331 29.79 -13.69 0.17
CA ASN A 331 28.71 -13.28 -0.72
C ASN A 331 27.62 -14.36 -0.66
N TYR A 332 26.37 -13.94 -0.50
CA TYR A 332 25.23 -14.83 -0.30
C TYR A 332 24.11 -14.46 -1.28
N SER A 333 23.40 -15.45 -1.80
CA SER A 333 22.19 -15.22 -2.60
C SER A 333 21.05 -14.68 -1.73
N PHE A 334 20.15 -13.91 -2.34
CA PHE A 334 18.89 -13.52 -1.72
C PHE A 334 18.08 -14.79 -1.37
N PRO A 335 17.53 -14.87 -0.14
CA PRO A 335 16.68 -15.99 0.24
C PRO A 335 15.37 -15.99 -0.57
N SER A 336 14.86 -17.18 -0.90
CA SER A 336 13.63 -17.31 -1.69
C SER A 336 12.38 -16.76 -0.98
N ASN A 337 12.38 -16.74 0.36
CA ASN A 337 11.32 -16.12 1.16
C ASN A 337 11.52 -14.61 1.36
N GLY A 338 12.65 -14.05 0.90
CA GLY A 338 13.00 -12.64 1.01
C GLY A 338 13.41 -12.17 2.41
N LEU A 339 13.60 -13.05 3.39
CA LEU A 339 13.85 -12.66 4.78
C LEU A 339 15.32 -12.80 5.20
N ILE A 340 15.90 -11.71 5.70
CA ILE A 340 17.22 -11.69 6.33
C ILE A 340 17.06 -11.15 7.75
N PHE A 341 17.38 -11.97 8.76
CA PHE A 341 17.28 -11.58 10.17
C PHE A 341 18.64 -11.58 10.84
N LEU A 342 18.96 -10.51 11.58
CA LEU A 342 20.24 -10.32 12.26
C LEU A 342 20.03 -9.99 13.75
N GLU A 343 20.75 -10.69 14.63
CA GLU A 343 20.71 -10.45 16.09
C GLU A 343 21.65 -9.34 16.59
N ASP A 344 22.09 -8.47 15.69
CA ASP A 344 23.03 -7.40 16.00
C ASP A 344 22.65 -6.10 15.29
N ASP A 345 23.39 -5.02 15.53
CA ASP A 345 23.19 -3.77 14.81
C ASP A 345 23.60 -3.95 13.33
N VAL A 346 22.85 -3.33 12.42
CA VAL A 346 22.99 -3.58 10.98
C VAL A 346 23.20 -2.30 10.22
N TRP A 347 24.11 -2.34 9.24
CA TRP A 347 24.25 -1.33 8.21
C TRP A 347 23.78 -1.91 6.88
N VAL A 348 23.05 -1.13 6.10
CA VAL A 348 22.54 -1.56 4.78
C VAL A 348 22.87 -0.49 3.75
N GLU A 349 23.38 -0.91 2.60
CA GLU A 349 23.66 -0.05 1.44
C GLU A 349 23.55 -0.86 0.14
N GLY A 350 23.50 -0.18 -1.00
CA GLY A 350 23.57 -0.82 -2.31
C GLY A 350 22.26 -0.74 -3.10
N ARG A 351 22.07 -1.67 -4.03
CA ARG A 351 20.96 -1.62 -4.99
C ARG A 351 20.42 -3.01 -5.29
N ILE A 352 19.11 -3.11 -5.48
CA ILE A 352 18.42 -4.32 -5.92
C ILE A 352 17.81 -4.14 -7.32
N ASP A 353 17.49 -5.24 -8.00
CA ASP A 353 16.81 -5.25 -9.30
C ASP A 353 15.96 -6.53 -9.39
N GLY A 354 14.64 -6.39 -9.50
CA GLY A 354 13.66 -7.47 -9.55
C GLY A 354 13.46 -8.23 -8.23
N ALA A 355 13.91 -7.70 -7.09
CA ALA A 355 13.97 -8.43 -5.82
C ALA A 355 13.13 -7.80 -4.70
N ARG A 356 12.63 -8.65 -3.79
CA ARG A 356 11.83 -8.22 -2.63
C ARG A 356 12.45 -8.78 -1.35
N LEU A 357 12.91 -7.90 -0.47
CA LEU A 357 13.65 -8.26 0.74
C LEU A 357 13.10 -7.56 1.97
N THR A 358 13.13 -8.26 3.10
CA THR A 358 12.97 -7.68 4.44
C THR A 358 14.21 -8.01 5.26
N ILE A 359 14.92 -6.96 5.68
CA ILE A 359 16.08 -7.03 6.56
C ILE A 359 15.63 -6.57 7.95
N ALA A 360 15.68 -7.50 8.89
CA ALA A 360 15.22 -7.30 10.25
C ALA A 360 16.39 -7.39 11.24
N ALA A 361 16.47 -6.43 12.16
CA ALA A 361 17.47 -6.38 13.22
C ALA A 361 16.80 -6.45 14.60
N GLY A 362 17.09 -7.50 15.37
CA GLY A 362 16.52 -7.67 16.70
C GLY A 362 17.08 -8.82 17.50
N ARG A 363 17.00 -8.72 18.83
CA ARG A 363 17.44 -9.75 19.77
C ARG A 363 16.29 -10.19 20.66
N PHE A 364 16.25 -11.49 20.96
CA PHE A 364 15.21 -12.11 21.78
C PHE A 364 15.82 -12.88 22.96
N PRO A 365 15.19 -12.88 24.17
CA PRO A 365 13.97 -12.13 24.51
C PRO A 365 14.17 -10.60 24.44
N ASP A 366 13.11 -9.87 24.06
CA ASP A 366 13.18 -8.41 23.90
C ASP A 366 13.47 -7.74 25.25
N THR A 367 14.56 -6.97 25.29
CA THR A 367 14.94 -6.16 26.44
C THR A 367 15.43 -4.80 25.94
N PRO A 368 14.95 -3.67 26.50
CA PRO A 368 15.27 -2.33 25.97
C PRO A 368 16.76 -2.04 25.80
N SER A 369 17.63 -2.60 26.64
CA SER A 369 19.09 -2.40 26.60
C SER A 369 19.81 -3.18 25.50
N THR A 370 19.17 -4.18 24.89
CA THR A 370 19.77 -5.02 23.84
C THR A 370 19.11 -4.90 22.47
N ARG A 371 18.07 -4.06 22.36
CA ARG A 371 17.38 -3.79 21.10
C ARG A 371 18.35 -3.27 20.05
N LYS A 372 18.18 -3.76 18.83
CA LYS A 372 19.07 -3.51 17.70
C LYS A 372 18.53 -2.48 16.74
N SER A 373 19.46 -1.73 16.15
CA SER A 373 19.19 -0.65 15.22
C SER A 373 19.66 -1.01 13.80
N ILE A 374 19.02 -0.39 12.81
CA ILE A 374 19.48 -0.42 11.41
C ILE A 374 20.00 0.96 11.05
N THR A 375 21.08 1.03 10.27
CA THR A 375 21.69 2.27 9.81
C THR A 375 21.92 2.26 8.30
N VAL A 376 21.68 3.39 7.63
CA VAL A 376 22.00 3.58 6.21
C VAL A 376 22.87 4.82 6.07
N ASN A 377 24.05 4.67 5.47
CA ASN A 377 25.01 5.77 5.29
C ASN A 377 25.21 6.14 3.82
N ASN A 378 25.10 5.17 2.93
CA ASN A 378 25.19 5.37 1.49
C ASN A 378 23.85 5.03 0.84
N ASP A 379 23.69 5.43 -0.41
CA ASP A 379 22.49 5.16 -1.18
C ASP A 379 22.02 3.70 -1.08
N LEU A 380 20.71 3.55 -0.86
CA LEU A 380 19.97 2.31 -0.89
C LEU A 380 18.87 2.44 -1.94
N LEU A 381 19.02 1.76 -3.08
CA LEU A 381 18.27 2.08 -4.29
C LEU A 381 17.45 0.92 -4.84
N TYR A 382 16.32 1.27 -5.43
CA TYR A 382 15.61 0.42 -6.38
C TYR A 382 16.15 0.62 -7.80
N THR A 383 16.03 -0.41 -8.63
CA THR A 383 16.18 -0.30 -10.09
C THR A 383 14.84 0.01 -10.75
N ASN A 384 13.76 -0.59 -10.23
CA ASN A 384 12.40 -0.46 -10.77
C ASN A 384 11.46 0.15 -9.71
N TYR A 385 10.55 1.05 -10.14
CA TYR A 385 9.57 1.71 -9.26
C TYR A 385 8.12 1.26 -9.56
N ASP A 386 7.97 0.07 -10.14
CA ASP A 386 6.69 -0.56 -10.50
C ASP A 386 6.21 -1.60 -9.47
N GLY A 387 6.88 -1.67 -8.31
CA GLY A 387 6.60 -2.61 -7.24
C GLY A 387 7.32 -3.96 -7.37
N SER A 388 8.13 -4.18 -8.40
CA SER A 388 8.99 -5.38 -8.48
C SER A 388 10.14 -5.34 -7.47
N ASP A 389 10.71 -4.16 -7.21
CA ASP A 389 11.78 -3.94 -6.24
C ASP A 389 11.21 -3.43 -4.92
N VAL A 390 11.47 -4.14 -3.81
CA VAL A 390 11.02 -3.70 -2.48
C VAL A 390 12.04 -4.06 -1.40
N ILE A 391 12.42 -3.10 -0.57
CA ILE A 391 13.23 -3.32 0.63
C ILE A 391 12.43 -2.90 1.88
N GLY A 392 12.29 -3.81 2.83
CA GLY A 392 11.80 -3.53 4.18
C GLY A 392 12.96 -3.53 5.18
N LEU A 393 13.09 -2.47 5.97
CA LEU A 393 14.07 -2.38 7.07
C LEU A 393 13.32 -2.29 8.40
N ILE A 394 13.37 -3.34 9.20
CA ILE A 394 12.65 -3.42 10.47
C ILE A 394 13.64 -3.56 11.63
N SER A 395 13.68 -2.56 12.50
CA SER A 395 14.57 -2.51 13.65
C SER A 395 13.78 -2.51 14.95
N GLN A 396 14.28 -3.23 15.98
CA GLN A 396 13.69 -3.16 17.31
C GLN A 396 13.83 -1.77 17.94
N LYS A 397 14.95 -1.08 17.70
CA LYS A 397 15.26 0.20 18.34
C LYS A 397 15.12 1.36 17.37
N ASP A 398 16.22 1.80 16.76
CA ASP A 398 16.29 2.99 15.93
C ASP A 398 16.58 2.63 14.48
N PHE A 399 16.07 3.46 13.57
CA PHE A 399 16.60 3.58 12.22
C PHE A 399 17.49 4.83 12.17
N ASN A 400 18.77 4.66 11.86
CA ASN A 400 19.75 5.73 11.88
C ASN A 400 20.25 6.10 10.48
N VAL A 401 20.57 7.37 10.30
CA VAL A 401 21.58 7.80 9.31
C VAL A 401 22.82 8.23 10.09
N GLY A 402 23.96 7.61 9.80
CA GLY A 402 25.22 7.82 10.52
C GLY A 402 25.90 9.12 10.16
N MET A 403 26.92 9.48 10.96
CA MET A 403 27.69 10.71 10.85
C MET A 403 28.30 10.89 9.44
N VAL A 404 29.02 9.89 8.96
CA VAL A 404 29.63 9.84 7.64
C VAL A 404 28.66 9.15 6.68
N SER A 405 27.62 9.88 6.31
CA SER A 405 26.67 9.52 5.26
C SER A 405 26.85 10.43 4.04
N ASP A 406 26.26 10.04 2.90
CA ASP A 406 26.25 10.86 1.69
C ASP A 406 25.59 12.23 1.93
N ASP A 407 26.14 13.27 1.28
CA ASP A 407 25.60 14.64 1.35
C ASP A 407 24.24 14.74 0.64
N SER A 408 24.08 13.98 -0.44
CA SER A 408 22.81 13.72 -1.10
C SER A 408 22.52 12.23 -0.99
N LEU A 409 21.73 11.85 0.03
CA LEU A 409 21.42 10.46 0.35
C LEU A 409 20.04 10.08 -0.18
N ARG A 410 19.94 8.93 -0.85
CA ARG A 410 18.66 8.34 -1.25
C ARG A 410 18.46 6.98 -0.61
N ILE A 411 17.30 6.80 0.02
CA ILE A 411 16.89 5.56 0.66
C ILE A 411 15.52 5.16 0.11
N ASP A 412 15.52 4.15 -0.75
CA ASP A 412 14.33 3.49 -1.27
C ASP A 412 14.04 2.27 -0.37
N ALA A 413 13.16 2.43 0.61
CA ALA A 413 12.79 1.36 1.55
C ALA A 413 11.54 1.69 2.38
N ALA A 414 10.85 0.65 2.85
CA ALA A 414 9.88 0.71 3.92
C ALA A 414 10.59 0.57 5.29
N LEU A 415 10.64 1.64 6.06
CA LEU A 415 11.40 1.74 7.31
C LEU A 415 10.50 1.56 8.53
N ILE A 416 10.92 0.75 9.49
CA ILE A 416 10.27 0.61 10.79
C ILE A 416 11.30 0.69 11.93
N ALA A 417 11.10 1.67 12.82
CA ALA A 417 11.72 1.74 14.14
C ALA A 417 10.65 1.44 15.21
N GLN A 418 10.61 0.18 15.67
CA GLN A 418 9.52 -0.32 16.51
C GLN A 418 9.39 0.39 17.86
N ASN A 419 10.52 0.76 18.47
CA ASN A 419 10.51 1.33 19.82
C ASN A 419 11.23 2.69 19.90
N GLY A 420 12.15 2.97 18.97
CA GLY A 420 12.94 4.19 18.92
C GLY A 420 12.50 5.09 17.76
N ARG A 421 13.46 5.82 17.19
CA ARG A 421 13.21 6.83 16.15
C ARG A 421 13.82 6.44 14.81
N ALA A 422 13.22 6.96 13.73
CA ALA A 422 13.90 7.11 12.45
C ALA A 422 14.56 8.50 12.37
N GLY A 423 15.88 8.57 12.24
CA GLY A 423 16.54 9.87 12.17
C GLY A 423 18.06 9.86 12.10
N ARG A 424 18.63 11.05 12.23
CA ARG A 424 20.06 11.33 12.35
C ARG A 424 20.34 11.88 13.75
N TYR A 425 21.51 11.59 14.31
CA TYR A 425 21.97 12.26 15.53
C TYR A 425 22.49 13.68 15.21
N TYR A 426 22.56 14.53 16.23
CA TYR A 426 23.15 15.85 16.13
C TYR A 426 24.67 15.72 16.07
N TYR A 427 25.28 16.24 15.00
CA TYR A 427 26.72 16.23 14.79
C TYR A 427 27.26 17.67 14.65
N GLY A 428 26.94 18.54 15.61
CA GLY A 428 27.36 19.94 15.61
C GLY A 428 28.86 20.15 15.78
N GLY A 429 29.37 21.23 15.18
CA GLY A 429 30.76 21.68 15.36
C GLY A 429 31.81 20.77 14.71
N CYS A 430 31.43 19.97 13.71
CA CYS A 430 32.34 19.08 12.99
C CYS A 430 32.04 19.00 11.49
N THR A 431 32.96 18.44 10.70
CA THR A 431 32.90 18.39 9.22
C THR A 431 31.71 17.61 8.64
N HIS A 432 30.93 16.92 9.47
CA HIS A 432 29.78 16.12 9.07
C HIS A 432 28.44 16.69 9.57
N SER A 433 28.44 17.95 10.01
CA SER A 433 27.28 18.65 10.55
C SER A 433 26.21 18.89 9.49
N ALA A 434 26.59 19.48 8.35
CA ALA A 434 25.68 19.87 7.28
C ALA A 434 25.63 18.83 6.16
N LYS A 435 24.45 18.61 5.62
CA LYS A 435 24.15 17.71 4.50
C LYS A 435 23.14 18.38 3.57
N THR A 436 23.17 18.05 2.29
CA THR A 436 22.37 18.74 1.28
C THR A 436 20.93 18.20 1.23
N THR A 437 20.75 16.93 0.86
CA THR A 437 19.41 16.37 0.65
C THR A 437 19.33 14.93 1.12
N ILE A 438 18.23 14.56 1.79
CA ILE A 438 17.84 13.16 1.97
C ILE A 438 16.51 12.91 1.26
N THR A 439 16.51 11.94 0.35
CA THR A 439 15.29 11.46 -0.32
C THR A 439 14.92 10.10 0.25
N LEU A 440 13.71 10.00 0.80
CA LEU A 440 13.16 8.77 1.37
C LEU A 440 11.99 8.34 0.51
N TYR A 441 12.13 7.26 -0.25
CA TYR A 441 11.06 6.68 -1.07
C TYR A 441 10.56 5.39 -0.43
N GLY A 442 9.29 5.36 -0.01
CA GLY A 442 8.73 4.21 0.69
C GLY A 442 7.80 4.63 1.82
N MET A 443 8.07 4.15 3.02
CA MET A 443 7.35 4.54 4.23
C MET A 443 8.29 4.67 5.42
N ILE A 444 7.86 5.41 6.44
CA ILE A 444 8.58 5.55 7.71
C ILE A 444 7.61 5.32 8.85
N ALA A 445 7.78 4.22 9.60
CA ALA A 445 7.14 4.00 10.88
C ALA A 445 8.13 4.29 12.01
N THR A 446 7.81 5.25 12.87
CA THR A 446 8.71 5.70 13.95
C THR A 446 7.96 5.83 15.28
N ASN A 447 8.36 5.07 16.30
CA ASN A 447 7.67 5.11 17.60
C ASN A 447 7.98 6.39 18.39
N GLN A 448 9.17 6.94 18.19
CA GLN A 448 9.61 8.21 18.77
C GLN A 448 9.73 9.28 17.69
N ARG A 449 9.92 10.53 18.13
CA ARG A 449 10.08 11.69 17.25
C ARG A 449 11.19 11.47 16.23
N TYR A 450 10.81 11.55 14.96
CA TYR A 450 11.75 11.47 13.84
C TYR A 450 12.55 12.77 13.71
N GLY A 451 13.69 12.71 13.02
CA GLY A 451 14.39 13.92 12.63
C GLY A 451 15.67 13.63 11.89
N PHE A 452 15.80 14.18 10.68
CA PHE A 452 17.02 14.13 9.87
C PHE A 452 17.74 15.48 9.79
N ALA A 453 17.17 16.51 10.42
CA ALA A 453 17.68 17.87 10.47
C ALA A 453 17.33 18.56 11.79
N TYR A 454 18.08 19.62 12.09
CA TYR A 454 17.96 20.48 13.25
C TYR A 454 17.83 21.93 12.80
N THR A 455 17.40 22.80 13.70
CA THR A 455 17.09 24.21 13.40
C THR A 455 18.31 25.11 13.21
N ASP A 456 19.52 24.59 13.42
CA ASP A 456 20.78 25.33 13.38
C ASP A 456 21.66 24.98 12.15
N GLY A 457 21.07 24.36 11.12
CA GLY A 457 21.77 23.92 9.92
C GLY A 457 22.52 22.59 10.07
N ASN A 458 22.27 21.83 11.15
CA ASN A 458 22.76 20.46 11.28
C ASN A 458 21.78 19.45 10.65
N GLY A 459 22.33 18.42 10.01
CA GLY A 459 21.58 17.40 9.29
C GLY A 459 21.33 17.79 7.83
N TYR A 460 20.25 17.29 7.25
CA TYR A 460 19.91 17.48 5.85
C TYR A 460 19.08 18.74 5.62
N ASP A 461 19.60 19.69 4.84
CA ASP A 461 18.91 20.94 4.52
C ASP A 461 17.55 20.67 3.86
N GLU A 462 17.50 19.74 2.89
CA GLU A 462 16.27 19.30 2.24
C GLU A 462 15.93 17.85 2.61
N ARG A 463 14.67 17.59 2.98
CA ARG A 463 14.14 16.24 3.23
C ARG A 463 12.95 15.99 2.31
N VAL A 464 13.13 15.15 1.31
CA VAL A 464 12.07 14.77 0.38
C VAL A 464 11.54 13.39 0.77
N ILE A 465 10.32 13.33 1.29
CA ILE A 465 9.68 12.07 1.70
C ILE A 465 8.60 11.73 0.69
N ILE A 466 8.76 10.61 -0.01
CA ILE A 466 7.91 10.17 -1.10
C ILE A 466 7.32 8.82 -0.73
N TYR A 467 5.99 8.73 -0.78
CA TYR A 467 5.29 7.49 -0.55
C TYR A 467 5.37 6.55 -1.75
N ASP A 468 5.76 5.30 -1.51
CA ASP A 468 5.65 4.24 -2.50
C ASP A 468 4.25 3.59 -2.43
N ALA A 469 3.41 3.93 -3.40
CA ALA A 469 2.04 3.44 -3.47
C ALA A 469 1.93 1.91 -3.65
N ASN A 470 2.99 1.25 -4.13
CA ASN A 470 3.00 -0.20 -4.31
C ASN A 470 2.99 -0.93 -2.96
N LEU A 471 3.49 -0.30 -1.89
CA LEU A 471 3.59 -0.93 -0.57
C LEU A 471 2.22 -1.21 0.08
N LEU A 472 1.15 -0.54 -0.36
CA LEU A 472 -0.19 -0.71 0.21
C LEU A 472 -0.68 -2.16 0.10
N TYR A 473 -0.48 -2.80 -1.05
CA TYR A 473 -0.95 -4.16 -1.35
C TYR A 473 0.18 -5.13 -1.74
N ALA A 474 1.39 -4.60 -1.92
CA ALA A 474 2.61 -5.38 -2.12
C ALA A 474 3.71 -4.87 -1.18
N PRO A 475 3.54 -4.96 0.15
CA PRO A 475 4.57 -4.54 1.10
C PRO A 475 5.81 -5.47 1.05
N PRO A 476 6.91 -5.16 1.76
CA PRO A 476 8.02 -6.08 1.88
C PRO A 476 7.58 -7.47 2.42
N PRO A 477 8.34 -8.55 2.14
CA PRO A 477 8.05 -9.87 2.70
C PRO A 477 7.89 -9.85 4.23
N SER A 478 6.82 -10.48 4.75
CA SER A 478 6.51 -10.50 6.20
C SER A 478 6.40 -9.13 6.88
N PHE A 479 6.00 -8.10 6.13
CA PHE A 479 5.73 -6.78 6.69
C PHE A 479 4.37 -6.72 7.40
N PRO A 480 4.21 -5.87 8.44
CA PRO A 480 2.96 -5.77 9.19
C PRO A 480 1.75 -5.39 8.33
N LEU A 481 0.62 -6.08 8.55
CA LEU A 481 -0.65 -5.86 7.86
C LEU A 481 -1.69 -5.19 8.78
N THR A 482 -2.51 -4.30 8.22
CA THR A 482 -3.51 -3.52 9.01
C THR A 482 -4.73 -4.33 9.44
N SER A 483 -4.94 -5.51 8.85
CA SER A 483 -5.97 -6.44 9.27
C SER A 483 -5.58 -7.86 8.87
N ASP A 484 -6.39 -8.82 9.30
CA ASP A 484 -6.34 -10.22 8.88
C ASP A 484 -7.30 -10.53 7.71
N LYS A 485 -8.03 -9.52 7.19
CA LYS A 485 -9.11 -9.71 6.21
C LYS A 485 -8.79 -9.10 4.87
N TYR A 486 -9.07 -9.87 3.82
CA TYR A 486 -9.02 -9.40 2.44
C TYR A 486 -10.14 -8.39 2.16
N GLN A 487 -9.77 -7.32 1.47
CA GLN A 487 -10.67 -6.29 0.95
C GLN A 487 -10.65 -6.34 -0.57
N THR A 488 -11.79 -6.04 -1.19
CA THR A 488 -11.89 -5.90 -2.63
C THR A 488 -11.30 -4.57 -3.05
N ILE A 489 -10.23 -4.61 -3.85
CA ILE A 489 -9.52 -3.40 -4.33
C ILE A 489 -9.72 -3.16 -5.82
N GLY A 490 -10.22 -4.17 -6.55
CA GLY A 490 -10.54 -4.09 -7.97
C GLY A 490 -11.60 -5.11 -8.34
N TRP A 491 -12.48 -4.74 -9.25
CA TRP A 491 -13.57 -5.58 -9.75
C TRP A 491 -13.81 -5.22 -11.22
N GLU A 492 -13.84 -6.23 -12.09
CA GLU A 492 -14.12 -6.06 -13.52
C GLU A 492 -14.84 -7.30 -14.09
N GLU A 493 -15.82 -7.08 -14.96
CA GLU A 493 -16.37 -8.12 -15.84
C GLU A 493 -15.42 -8.28 -17.02
N VAL A 494 -14.86 -9.48 -17.21
CA VAL A 494 -13.84 -9.75 -18.25
C VAL A 494 -14.39 -10.53 -19.45
N GLU A 495 -15.60 -11.11 -19.33
CA GLU A 495 -16.33 -11.78 -20.41
C GLU A 495 -17.84 -11.85 -20.12
#